data_AF-A0A1G8DAF4-F1
#
_entry.id   AF-A0A1G8DAF4-F1
#
_cell.length_a   1.000
_cell.length_b   1.000
_cell.length_c   1.000
_cell.angle_alpha   90.00
_cell.angle_beta   90.00
_cell.angle_gamma   90.00
#
_symmetry.space_group_name_H-M   'P 1'
#
loop_
_entity.id
_entity.type
_entity.pdbx_description
1 polymer ?
#
loop_
_entity_poly.entity_id
_entity_poly.type
_entity_poly.pdbx_seq_one_letter_code
_entity_poly.pdbx_strand_id
1 'polypeptide(L)'
;MSKRLCKMNHRDIRAGLGQIHQLVAQPKFVCSSCARSANDKSSLCKPCLIPEQARKPIVDMVSLAPKSQVSVEKNVTKKALKQVKKRDKKLKKMLKAQRKLLKKHRKLEAKLAKVDKRLNRYAPQLDQANLAMH
;
A
#
# COMPACT_ATOMS: atom_id res chain seq x y z
N MET A 1 -0.79 20.61 -39.01
CA MET A 1 -0.16 19.83 -37.92
C MET A 1 -0.88 20.13 -36.62
N SER A 2 -1.83 19.26 -36.21
CA SER A 2 -2.61 19.45 -34.99
C SER A 2 -1.70 19.31 -33.77
N LYS A 3 -1.65 20.32 -32.90
CA LYS A 3 -0.87 20.25 -31.67
C LYS A 3 -1.46 19.15 -30.78
N ARG A 4 -0.59 18.31 -30.20
CA ARG A 4 -0.98 17.30 -29.21
C ARG A 4 -1.76 17.97 -28.07
N LEU A 5 -2.77 17.29 -27.55
CA LEU A 5 -3.55 17.74 -26.40
C LEU A 5 -2.64 18.14 -25.25
N CYS A 6 -1.56 17.39 -24.97
CA CYS A 6 -0.60 17.71 -23.90
C CYS A 6 0.21 19.01 -24.08
N LYS A 7 0.26 19.58 -25.29
CA LYS A 7 1.02 20.81 -25.60
C LYS A 7 0.13 22.03 -25.82
N MET A 8 -1.19 21.91 -25.61
CA MET A 8 -2.10 23.05 -25.73
C MET A 8 -1.91 24.01 -24.55
N ASN A 9 -1.76 25.29 -24.89
CA ASN A 9 -1.66 26.41 -23.96
C ASN A 9 -3.07 26.95 -23.63
N HIS A 10 -3.19 27.83 -22.64
CA HIS A 10 -4.50 28.37 -22.21
C HIS A 10 -5.32 29.00 -23.35
N ARG A 11 -4.64 29.71 -24.27
CA ARG A 11 -5.28 30.31 -25.46
C ARG A 11 -5.83 29.24 -26.42
N ASP A 12 -5.05 28.19 -26.68
CA ASP A 12 -5.46 27.07 -27.54
C ASP A 12 -6.63 26.29 -26.90
N ILE A 13 -6.63 26.15 -25.58
CA ILE A 13 -7.72 25.49 -24.83
C ILE A 13 -9.02 26.29 -24.96
N ARG A 14 -8.98 27.60 -24.76
CA ARG A 14 -10.17 28.47 -24.88
C ARG A 14 -10.73 28.47 -26.30
N ALA A 15 -9.87 28.45 -27.32
CA ALA A 15 -10.28 28.43 -28.72
C ALA A 15 -10.83 27.07 -29.18
N GLY A 16 -10.38 25.97 -28.55
CA GLY A 16 -10.61 24.60 -29.01
C GLY A 16 -11.52 23.75 -28.13
N LEU A 17 -12.39 24.34 -27.30
CA LEU A 17 -13.19 23.60 -26.32
C LEU A 17 -14.01 22.45 -26.93
N GLY A 18 -14.63 22.65 -28.10
CA GLY A 18 -15.40 21.60 -28.77
C GLY A 18 -14.55 20.39 -29.18
N GLN A 19 -13.36 20.62 -29.73
CA GLN A 19 -12.43 19.55 -30.09
C GLN A 19 -11.91 18.81 -28.86
N ILE A 20 -11.64 19.56 -27.79
CA ILE A 20 -11.21 18.97 -26.50
C ILE A 20 -12.33 18.08 -25.96
N HIS A 21 -13.58 18.53 -25.96
CA HIS A 21 -14.74 17.73 -25.53
C HIS A 21 -14.82 16.40 -26.29
N GLN A 22 -14.64 16.41 -27.60
CA GLN A 22 -14.67 15.20 -28.41
C GLN A 22 -13.53 14.22 -28.07
N LEU A 23 -12.32 14.75 -27.83
CA LEU A 23 -11.17 13.94 -27.42
C LEU A 23 -11.33 13.32 -26.02
N VAL A 24 -12.01 14.01 -25.10
CA VAL A 24 -12.15 13.56 -23.70
C VAL A 24 -13.48 12.86 -23.39
N ALA A 25 -14.44 12.80 -24.32
CA ALA A 25 -15.77 12.22 -24.09
C ALA A 25 -15.71 10.72 -23.73
N GLN A 26 -14.82 9.96 -24.36
CA GLN A 26 -14.61 8.53 -24.08
C GLN A 26 -13.11 8.24 -23.98
N PRO A 27 -12.47 8.61 -22.87
CA PRO A 27 -11.02 8.52 -22.76
C PRO A 27 -10.61 7.05 -22.55
N LYS A 28 -9.72 6.58 -23.41
CA LYS A 28 -9.09 5.25 -23.32
C LYS A 28 -7.66 5.35 -22.78
N PHE A 29 -7.10 6.55 -22.80
CA PHE A 29 -5.72 6.81 -22.42
C PHE A 29 -5.62 8.00 -21.48
N VAL A 30 -4.67 7.91 -20.54
CA VAL A 30 -4.25 8.99 -19.66
C VAL A 30 -2.75 9.23 -19.82
N CYS A 31 -2.33 10.49 -19.83
CA CYS A 31 -0.92 10.81 -19.89
C CYS A 31 -0.27 10.64 -18.52
N SER A 32 0.78 9.82 -18.42
CA SER A 32 1.49 9.59 -17.14
C SER A 32 2.26 10.80 -16.59
N SER A 33 2.54 11.82 -17.42
CA SER A 33 3.30 13.01 -17.01
C SER A 33 2.47 14.24 -16.68
N CYS A 34 1.33 14.44 -17.34
CA CYS A 34 0.51 15.65 -17.15
C CYS A 34 -0.97 15.36 -16.90
N ALA A 35 -1.32 14.08 -16.69
CA ALA A 35 -2.66 13.62 -16.33
C ALA A 35 -3.81 13.98 -17.31
N ARG A 36 -3.51 14.53 -18.50
CA ARG A 36 -4.52 14.74 -19.55
C ARG A 36 -4.99 13.40 -20.12
N SER A 37 -6.30 13.27 -20.30
CA SER A 37 -6.94 12.07 -20.83
C SER A 37 -7.41 12.30 -22.27
N ALA A 38 -7.41 11.25 -23.08
CA ALA A 38 -7.94 11.30 -24.44
C ALA A 38 -8.42 9.91 -24.91
N ASN A 39 -9.29 9.92 -25.91
CA ASN A 39 -9.70 8.73 -26.65
C ASN A 39 -8.57 8.13 -27.49
N ASP A 40 -7.63 8.96 -27.97
CA ASP A 40 -6.54 8.57 -28.87
C ASP A 40 -5.14 8.77 -28.27
N LYS A 41 -4.26 7.77 -28.49
CA LYS A 41 -2.86 7.76 -28.01
C LYS A 41 -2.02 8.90 -28.58
N SER A 42 -2.25 9.29 -29.83
CA SER A 42 -1.46 10.27 -30.58
C SER A 42 -1.59 11.70 -30.05
N SER A 43 -2.70 11.98 -29.37
CA SER A 43 -2.97 13.28 -28.74
C SER A 43 -2.16 13.49 -27.45
N LEU A 44 -1.54 12.44 -26.90
CA LEU A 44 -0.83 12.48 -25.61
C LEU A 44 0.69 12.39 -25.80
N CYS A 45 1.47 12.96 -24.87
CA CYS A 45 2.94 12.87 -24.92
C CYS A 45 3.50 11.57 -24.32
N LYS A 46 2.85 11.02 -23.29
CA LYS A 46 3.18 9.74 -22.66
C LYS A 46 1.91 8.94 -22.38
N PRO A 47 1.26 8.35 -23.41
CA PRO A 47 -0.02 7.67 -23.26
C PRO A 47 0.13 6.39 -22.42
N CYS A 48 -0.72 6.26 -21.41
CA CYS A 48 -0.94 5.04 -20.65
C CYS A 48 -2.39 4.61 -20.86
N LEU A 49 -2.63 3.30 -21.05
CA LEU A 49 -3.98 2.75 -21.12
C LEU A 49 -4.68 2.95 -19.78
N ILE A 50 -5.88 3.53 -19.81
CA ILE A 50 -6.77 3.46 -18.65
C ILE A 50 -7.30 2.02 -18.64
N PRO A 51 -7.06 1.23 -17.59
CA PRO A 51 -7.66 -0.09 -17.49
C PRO A 51 -9.18 0.11 -17.53
N GLU A 52 -9.83 -0.49 -18.53
CA GLU A 52 -11.29 -0.48 -18.63
C GLU A 52 -11.85 -1.26 -17.44
N GLN A 53 -12.07 -0.55 -16.33
CA GLN A 53 -12.93 -1.00 -15.26
C GLN A 53 -14.30 -1.09 -15.91
N ALA A 54 -14.72 -2.32 -16.24
CA ALA A 54 -16.04 -2.61 -16.79
C ALA A 54 -17.08 -1.77 -16.03
N ARG A 55 -17.68 -0.79 -16.71
CA ARG A 55 -18.76 0.02 -16.16
C ARG A 55 -19.96 -0.88 -15.96
N LYS A 56 -20.00 -1.59 -14.84
CA LYS A 56 -21.28 -1.94 -14.24
C LYS A 56 -21.70 -0.72 -13.41
N PRO A 57 -22.95 -0.24 -13.53
CA PRO A 57 -23.43 0.84 -12.69
C PRO A 57 -23.22 0.45 -11.23
N ILE A 58 -22.80 1.43 -10.44
CA ILE A 58 -22.45 1.28 -9.03
C ILE A 58 -23.75 1.01 -8.26
N VAL A 59 -24.11 -0.26 -8.13
CA VAL A 59 -25.03 -0.73 -7.09
C VAL A 59 -24.31 -1.79 -6.27
N ASP A 60 -24.23 -1.46 -4.99
CA ASP A 60 -23.99 -2.31 -3.82
C ASP A 60 -22.61 -2.94 -3.55
N MET A 61 -22.31 -2.83 -2.26
CA MET A 61 -21.18 -3.34 -1.51
C MET A 61 -20.98 -4.86 -1.64
N VAL A 62 -19.77 -5.26 -1.22
CA VAL A 62 -19.40 -6.57 -0.67
C VAL A 62 -19.00 -7.66 -1.67
N SER A 63 -17.76 -8.10 -1.44
CA SER A 63 -17.24 -9.46 -1.61
C SER A 63 -16.84 -9.99 -2.99
N LEU A 64 -15.60 -10.49 -2.95
CA LEU A 64 -15.05 -11.68 -3.59
C LEU A 64 -14.77 -11.61 -5.11
N ALA A 65 -13.46 -11.61 -5.37
CA ALA A 65 -12.71 -12.42 -6.35
C ALA A 65 -13.24 -12.52 -7.79
N PRO A 66 -12.32 -12.44 -8.76
CA PRO A 66 -12.46 -13.31 -9.93
C PRO A 66 -11.19 -14.08 -10.25
N LYS A 67 -11.41 -15.39 -10.38
CA LYS A 67 -10.59 -16.29 -11.19
C LYS A 67 -10.68 -15.81 -12.65
N SER A 68 -9.51 -15.56 -13.26
CA SER A 68 -9.04 -16.10 -14.55
C SER A 68 -9.96 -15.89 -15.78
N GLN A 69 -9.55 -15.46 -16.98
CA GLN A 69 -8.35 -15.73 -17.78
C GLN A 69 -8.39 -14.76 -18.99
N VAL A 70 -7.26 -14.17 -19.42
CA VAL A 70 -6.86 -14.13 -20.85
C VAL A 70 -5.33 -14.02 -20.91
N SER A 71 -4.76 -14.80 -21.81
CA SER A 71 -3.36 -15.16 -21.98
C SER A 71 -2.59 -14.20 -22.90
N VAL A 72 -1.77 -13.31 -22.34
CA VAL A 72 -0.49 -12.84 -22.91
C VAL A 72 0.44 -12.49 -21.72
N GLU A 73 1.74 -12.77 -21.84
CA GLU A 73 2.83 -12.47 -20.87
C GLU A 73 3.23 -13.52 -19.81
N LYS A 74 3.66 -14.70 -20.29
CA LYS A 74 4.34 -15.73 -19.46
C LYS A 74 5.74 -15.34 -18.94
N ASN A 75 6.31 -14.19 -19.36
CA ASN A 75 7.68 -13.79 -18.99
C ASN A 75 7.78 -12.71 -17.91
N VAL A 76 6.78 -11.83 -17.78
CA VAL A 76 6.74 -10.80 -16.71
C VAL A 76 6.31 -11.39 -15.36
N THR A 77 5.49 -12.45 -15.40
CA THR A 77 4.93 -13.15 -14.24
C THR A 77 5.96 -13.97 -13.44
N LYS A 78 6.97 -14.58 -14.07
CA LYS A 78 8.03 -15.34 -13.34
C LYS A 78 8.91 -14.42 -12.48
N LYS A 79 9.25 -13.22 -12.98
CA LYS A 79 10.02 -12.23 -12.21
C LYS A 79 9.21 -11.68 -11.05
N ALA A 80 7.93 -11.36 -11.27
CA ALA A 80 7.00 -10.96 -10.22
C ALA A 80 6.86 -12.05 -9.13
N LEU A 81 6.64 -13.31 -9.52
CA LEU A 81 6.51 -14.44 -8.58
C LEU A 81 7.80 -14.70 -7.79
N LYS A 82 8.98 -14.58 -8.40
CA LYS A 82 10.26 -14.67 -7.70
C LYS A 82 10.43 -13.52 -6.70
N GLN A 83 9.98 -12.30 -7.04
CA GLN A 83 10.05 -11.14 -6.14
C GLN A 83 9.11 -11.30 -4.94
N VAL A 84 7.89 -11.79 -5.16
CA VAL A 84 6.92 -12.12 -4.10
C VAL A 84 7.48 -13.18 -3.15
N LYS A 85 7.97 -14.32 -3.67
CA LYS A 85 8.57 -15.39 -2.84
C LYS A 85 9.77 -14.89 -2.01
N LYS A 86 10.59 -13.98 -2.55
CA LYS A 86 11.70 -13.35 -1.81
C LYS A 86 11.18 -12.46 -0.67
N ARG A 87 10.12 -11.68 -0.91
CA ARG A 87 9.46 -10.86 0.13
C ARG A 87 8.87 -11.74 1.23
N ASP A 88 8.16 -12.82 0.87
CA ASP A 88 7.56 -13.74 1.85
C ASP A 88 8.60 -14.44 2.72
N LYS A 89 9.74 -14.85 2.13
CA LYS A 89 10.85 -15.43 2.91
C LYS A 89 11.44 -14.42 3.89
N LYS A 90 11.55 -13.14 3.50
CA LYS A 90 11.99 -12.07 4.42
C LYS A 90 10.97 -11.83 5.52
N LEU A 91 9.68 -11.78 5.19
CA LEU A 91 8.59 -11.61 6.16
C LEU A 91 8.57 -12.75 7.19
N LYS A 92 8.70 -14.01 6.74
CA LYS A 92 8.80 -15.18 7.62
C LYS A 92 10.01 -15.12 8.56
N LYS A 93 11.16 -14.59 8.08
CA LYS A 93 12.34 -14.36 8.93
C LYS A 93 12.08 -13.29 10.00
N MET A 94 11.46 -12.17 9.63
CA MET A 94 11.09 -11.12 10.58
C MET A 94 10.11 -11.62 11.64
N LEU A 95 9.07 -12.36 11.25
CA LEU A 95 8.11 -12.96 12.20
C LEU A 95 8.79 -13.94 13.17
N LYS A 96 9.76 -14.74 12.70
CA LYS A 96 10.54 -15.63 13.58
C LYS A 96 11.41 -14.83 14.56
N ALA A 97 11.99 -13.72 14.13
CA ALA A 97 12.76 -12.83 14.99
C ALA A 97 11.86 -12.15 16.04
N GLN A 98 10.72 -11.59 15.64
CA GLN A 98 9.73 -10.98 16.54
C GLN A 98 9.25 -11.98 17.60
N ARG A 99 8.93 -13.22 17.21
CA ARG A 99 8.54 -14.29 18.16
C ARG A 99 9.66 -14.62 19.16
N LYS A 100 10.91 -14.68 18.71
CA LYS A 100 12.07 -14.92 19.60
C LYS A 100 12.26 -13.78 20.58
N LEU A 101 12.12 -12.54 20.12
CA LEU A 101 12.21 -11.36 20.96
C LEU A 101 11.11 -11.37 22.03
N LEU A 102 9.87 -11.68 21.64
CA LEU A 102 8.76 -11.78 22.58
C LEU A 102 8.99 -12.86 23.64
N LYS A 103 9.58 -14.01 23.27
CA LYS A 103 9.97 -15.03 24.26
C LYS A 103 11.04 -14.54 25.23
N LYS A 104 12.01 -13.73 24.78
CA LYS A 104 13.01 -13.11 25.66
C LYS A 104 12.35 -12.10 26.60
N HIS A 105 11.45 -11.27 26.07
CA HIS A 105 10.66 -10.32 26.85
C HIS A 105 9.92 -11.01 27.99
N ARG A 106 9.15 -12.06 27.69
CA ARG A 106 8.42 -12.85 28.70
C ARG A 106 9.32 -13.47 29.76
N LYS A 107 10.53 -13.91 29.40
CA LYS A 107 11.52 -14.41 30.37
C LYS A 107 12.03 -13.31 31.28
N LEU A 108 12.26 -12.10 30.75
CA LEU A 108 12.67 -10.95 31.55
C LEU A 108 11.54 -10.52 32.48
N GLU A 109 10.31 -10.40 31.99
CA GLU A 109 9.13 -10.11 32.81
C GLU A 109 8.99 -11.12 33.96
N ALA A 110 9.15 -12.41 33.70
CA ALA A 110 9.11 -13.43 34.75
C ALA A 110 10.26 -13.29 35.76
N LYS A 111 11.43 -12.80 35.36
CA LYS A 111 12.54 -12.50 36.30
C LYS A 111 12.24 -11.27 37.13
N LEU A 112 11.75 -10.19 36.52
CA LEU A 112 11.31 -8.99 37.21
C LEU A 112 10.25 -9.33 38.24
N ALA A 113 9.21 -10.09 37.87
CA ALA A 113 8.18 -10.54 38.79
C ALA A 113 8.72 -11.37 39.97
N LYS A 114 9.82 -12.12 39.80
CA LYS A 114 10.48 -12.82 40.91
C LYS A 114 11.22 -11.85 41.84
N VAL A 115 11.88 -10.84 41.28
CA VAL A 115 12.56 -9.79 42.05
C VAL A 115 11.51 -9.00 42.83
N ASP A 116 10.42 -8.58 42.19
CA ASP A 116 9.31 -7.88 42.85
C ASP A 116 8.72 -8.71 44.00
N LYS A 117 8.49 -10.01 43.78
CA LYS A 117 8.06 -10.93 44.85
C LYS A 117 9.08 -11.08 45.98
N ARG A 118 10.38 -10.95 45.69
CA ARG A 118 11.41 -10.94 46.75
C ARG A 118 11.34 -9.63 47.52
N LEU A 119 11.32 -8.50 46.83
CA LEU A 119 11.22 -7.17 47.45
C LEU A 119 9.96 -7.05 48.32
N ASN A 120 8.80 -7.49 47.83
CA ASN A 120 7.55 -7.48 48.61
C ASN A 120 7.59 -8.36 49.86
N ARG A 121 8.46 -9.39 49.92
CA ARG A 121 8.65 -10.17 51.16
C ARG A 121 9.46 -9.43 52.22
N TYR A 122 10.38 -8.56 51.80
CA TYR A 122 11.21 -7.74 52.71
C TYR A 122 10.56 -6.39 53.05
N ALA A 123 9.62 -5.92 52.23
CA ALA A 123 8.87 -4.68 52.47
C ALA A 123 8.28 -4.55 53.90
N PRO A 124 7.55 -5.56 54.44
CA PRO A 124 7.02 -5.45 55.80
C PRO A 124 8.09 -5.43 56.91
N GLN A 125 9.30 -5.92 56.64
CA GLN A 125 10.41 -5.91 57.61
C GLN A 125 11.11 -4.54 57.66
N LEU A 126 11.17 -3.83 56.52
CA LEU A 126 11.65 -2.45 56.47
C LEU A 126 10.66 -1.49 57.14
N ASP A 127 9.36 -1.70 56.94
CA ASP A 127 8.33 -0.88 57.60
C ASP A 127 8.35 -1.05 59.13
N GLN A 128 8.53 -2.29 59.63
CA GLN A 128 8.69 -2.53 61.08
C GLN A 128 9.97 -1.92 61.66
N ALA A 129 11.10 -1.99 60.93
CA ALA A 129 12.36 -1.39 61.38
C ALA A 129 12.29 0.15 61.43
N ASN A 130 11.58 0.77 60.49
CA ASN A 130 11.38 2.22 60.46
C ASN A 130 10.41 2.70 61.56
N LEU A 131 9.37 1.92 61.89
CA LEU A 131 8.48 2.20 63.01
C LEU A 131 9.14 2.02 64.39
N ALA A 132 10.19 1.20 64.50
CA ALA A 132 10.92 0.98 65.76
C ALA A 132 12.05 2.01 66.01
N MET A 133 12.34 2.89 65.05
CA MET A 133 13.38 3.94 65.15
C MET A 133 12.80 5.34 65.41
N HIS A 134 11.48 5.48 65.54
CA HIS A 134 10.76 6.69 65.90
C HIS A 134 9.97 6.48 67.18
#